data_AF-A0A4S2GW82-F1
#
_entry.id   AF-A0A4S2GW82-F1
#
_cell.length_a   1.000
_cell.length_b   1.000
_cell.length_c   1.000
_cell.angle_alpha   90.00
_cell.angle_beta   90.00
_cell.angle_gamma   90.00
#
_symmetry.space_group_name_H-M   'P 1'
#
loop_
_entity.id
_entity.type
_entity.pdbx_description
1 polymer ?
#
loop_
_entity_poly.entity_id
_entity_poly.type
_entity_poly.pdbx_seq_one_letter_code
_entity_poly.pdbx_strand_id
1 'polypeptide(L)'
;MRRQCKKIIIYGSIYLVLLGGLVFVFGELFDIESFIGDDMAQIGRGSLWEAIRIAYNNLKNFLGYLLIYPLYPLMYLKDLIFTSWMVVVSFRMQGVRDTFFLLLPHAVLEIPNFILFTYLSFLNFKSFWKEKNVTGKVYVGRIWKYRYHYLVCFALLLVASLVEGLVTKKMYWLFIN
;
A
#
# COMPACT_ATOMS: atom_id res chain seq x y z
N MET A 1 22.31 -8.26 -9.93
CA MET A 1 21.07 -8.70 -9.24
C MET A 1 21.17 -8.59 -7.72
N ARG A 2 22.08 -9.31 -7.03
CA ARG A 2 22.20 -9.37 -5.56
C ARG A 2 22.24 -8.01 -4.83
N ARG A 3 22.93 -7.01 -5.38
CA ARG A 3 23.04 -5.66 -4.77
C ARG A 3 21.72 -4.86 -4.81
N GLN A 4 20.88 -5.07 -5.82
CA GLN A 4 19.58 -4.38 -5.93
C GLN A 4 18.55 -5.02 -5.00
N CYS A 5 18.53 -6.36 -4.91
CA CYS A 5 17.69 -7.08 -3.94
C CYS A 5 17.99 -6.63 -2.51
N LYS A 6 19.27 -6.50 -2.13
CA LYS A 6 19.66 -5.97 -0.81
C LYS A 6 19.10 -4.57 -0.54
N LYS A 7 19.12 -3.67 -1.53
CA LYS A 7 18.60 -2.31 -1.36
C LYS A 7 17.08 -2.29 -1.18
N ILE A 8 16.36 -3.10 -1.95
CA ILE A 8 14.90 -3.24 -1.83
C ILE A 8 14.54 -3.81 -0.46
N ILE A 9 15.26 -4.83 0.01
CA ILE A 9 15.05 -5.41 1.34
C ILE A 9 15.26 -4.34 2.42
N ILE A 10 16.38 -3.62 2.40
CA ILE A 10 16.63 -2.54 3.38
C ILE A 10 15.54 -1.48 3.34
N TYR A 11 15.16 -1.03 2.14
CA TYR A 11 14.08 -0.04 1.95
C TYR A 11 12.75 -0.56 2.52
N GLY A 12 12.40 -1.82 2.24
CA GLY A 12 11.22 -2.48 2.77
C GLY A 12 11.26 -2.63 4.30
N SER A 13 12.40 -3.00 4.87
CA SER A 13 12.58 -3.08 6.33
C SER A 13 12.37 -1.72 7.00
N ILE A 14 12.90 -0.63 6.41
CA ILE A 14 12.68 0.73 6.92
C ILE A 14 11.19 1.08 6.85
N TYR A 15 10.53 0.81 5.73
CA TYR A 15 9.09 1.04 5.57
C TYR A 15 8.27 0.33 6.67
N LEU A 16 8.55 -0.96 6.92
CA LEU A 16 7.84 -1.75 7.92
C LEU A 16 8.07 -1.24 9.35
N VAL A 17 9.30 -0.82 9.67
CA VAL A 17 9.61 -0.23 10.98
C VAL A 17 8.87 1.10 11.16
N LEU A 18 8.84 1.96 10.14
CA LEU A 18 8.11 3.22 10.18
C LEU A 18 6.60 2.99 10.32
N LEU A 19 6.05 2.03 9.58
CA LEU A 19 4.64 1.66 9.66
C LEU A 19 4.28 1.15 11.05
N GLY A 20 5.04 0.18 11.58
CA GLY A 20 4.80 -0.35 12.93
C GLY A 20 4.97 0.71 14.02
N GLY A 21 5.96 1.59 13.88
CA GLY A 21 6.16 2.72 14.79
C GLY A 21 4.99 3.70 14.78
N LEU A 22 4.46 4.05 13.60
CA LEU A 22 3.29 4.91 13.49
C LEU A 22 2.01 4.26 14.02
N VAL A 23 1.82 2.96 13.78
CA VAL A 23 0.71 2.19 14.38
C VAL A 23 0.77 2.26 15.90
N PHE A 24 1.95 2.08 16.49
CA PHE A 24 2.15 2.21 17.94
C PHE A 24 1.85 3.63 18.43
N VAL A 25 2.45 4.65 17.79
CA VAL A 25 2.26 6.06 18.15
C VAL A 25 0.79 6.45 18.05
N PHE A 26 0.09 6.09 16.98
CA PHE A 26 -1.33 6.38 16.83
C PHE A 26 -2.20 5.62 17.84
N GLY A 27 -1.84 4.38 18.16
CA GLY A 27 -2.56 3.56 19.15
C GLY A 27 -2.49 4.10 20.58
N GLU A 28 -1.38 4.74 20.96
CA GLU A 28 -1.13 5.29 22.29
C GLU A 28 -1.55 6.77 22.43
N LEU A 29 -1.33 7.58 21.39
CA LEU A 29 -1.54 9.04 21.48
C LEU A 29 -2.96 9.49 21.14
N PHE A 30 -3.73 8.70 20.39
CA PHE A 30 -5.06 9.10 19.94
C PHE A 30 -6.11 8.22 20.60
N ASP A 31 -7.09 8.89 21.23
CA ASP A 31 -8.33 8.26 21.64
C ASP A 31 -9.23 8.08 20.42
N ILE A 32 -9.01 6.98 19.71
CA ILE A 32 -9.63 6.68 18.43
C ILE A 32 -11.14 6.43 18.59
N GLU A 33 -11.63 6.14 19.80
CA GLU A 33 -13.07 6.00 20.08
C GLU A 33 -13.83 7.30 19.78
N SER A 34 -13.17 8.46 19.93
CA SER A 34 -13.75 9.76 19.55
C SER A 34 -13.83 10.01 18.03
N PHE A 35 -13.12 9.20 17.23
CA PHE A 35 -13.07 9.30 15.76
C PHE A 35 -13.83 8.19 15.05
N ILE A 36 -14.10 7.08 15.74
CA ILE A 36 -14.98 6.01 15.27
C ILE A 36 -16.40 6.44 15.64
N GLY A 37 -17.14 7.05 14.71
CA GLY A 37 -18.58 7.25 14.91
C GLY A 37 -19.32 5.91 15.07
N ASP A 38 -20.61 5.95 15.41
CA ASP A 38 -21.46 4.74 15.61
C ASP A 38 -21.53 3.81 14.37
N ASP A 39 -21.07 4.26 13.21
CA ASP A 39 -20.96 3.45 12.01
C ASP A 39 -19.74 2.52 12.09
N MET A 40 -19.95 1.35 12.68
CA MET A 40 -19.04 0.23 12.48
C MET A 40 -18.92 -0.06 10.98
N ALA A 41 -17.75 0.21 10.41
CA ALA A 41 -17.39 -0.16 9.05
C ALA A 41 -17.71 -1.64 8.83
N GLN A 42 -18.84 -1.90 8.17
CA GLN A 42 -19.29 -3.26 7.94
C GLN A 42 -18.26 -3.95 7.07
N ILE A 43 -17.70 -5.04 7.59
CA ILE A 43 -16.84 -5.93 6.84
C ILE A 43 -17.72 -6.57 5.77
N GLY A 44 -17.61 -6.06 4.54
CA GLY A 44 -18.38 -6.53 3.42
C GLY A 44 -18.22 -8.04 3.23
N ARG A 45 -19.24 -8.72 2.70
CA ARG A 45 -19.26 -10.19 2.54
C ARG A 45 -18.32 -10.71 1.45
N GLY A 46 -17.51 -9.83 0.86
CA GLY A 46 -16.75 -10.08 -0.34
C GLY A 46 -17.66 -10.07 -1.58
N SER A 47 -17.33 -9.22 -2.54
CA SER A 47 -18.06 -9.14 -3.81
C SER A 47 -17.14 -8.68 -4.92
N LEU A 48 -17.55 -8.94 -6.17
CA LEU A 48 -16.83 -8.43 -7.34
C LEU A 48 -16.77 -6.91 -7.33
N TRP A 49 -17.83 -6.24 -6.85
CA TRP A 49 -17.86 -4.79 -6.72
C TRP A 49 -16.80 -4.27 -5.73
N GLU A 50 -16.64 -4.95 -4.60
CA GLU A 50 -15.58 -4.63 -3.64
C GLU A 50 -14.19 -4.85 -4.23
N ALA A 51 -13.97 -5.97 -4.94
CA ALA A 51 -12.70 -6.22 -5.63
C ALA A 51 -12.36 -5.14 -6.65
N ILE A 52 -13.34 -4.65 -7.41
CA ILE A 52 -13.18 -3.54 -8.36
C ILE A 52 -12.84 -2.23 -7.63
N ARG A 53 -13.52 -1.94 -6.51
CA ARG A 53 -13.24 -0.74 -5.69
C ARG A 53 -11.82 -0.77 -5.12
N ILE A 54 -11.39 -1.92 -4.60
CA ILE A 54 -10.02 -2.15 -4.10
C ILE A 54 -9.02 -1.96 -5.25
N ALA A 55 -9.25 -2.60 -6.39
CA ALA A 55 -8.39 -2.46 -7.57
C ALA A 55 -8.26 -1.01 -8.03
N TYR A 56 -9.36 -0.25 -8.04
CA TYR A 56 -9.35 1.17 -8.37
C TYR A 56 -8.48 2.00 -7.41
N ASN A 57 -8.64 1.78 -6.10
CA ASN A 57 -7.84 2.48 -5.09
C ASN A 57 -6.35 2.14 -5.19
N ASN A 58 -6.03 0.85 -5.31
CA ASN A 58 -4.67 0.40 -5.49
C ASN A 58 -4.08 0.96 -6.80
N LEU A 59 -4.85 0.97 -7.88
CA LEU A 59 -4.43 1.51 -9.18
C LEU A 59 -4.14 3.01 -9.07
N LYS A 60 -4.97 3.78 -8.37
CA LYS A 60 -4.74 5.21 -8.14
C LYS A 60 -3.41 5.46 -7.41
N ASN A 61 -3.13 4.66 -6.37
CA ASN A 61 -1.87 4.75 -5.64
C ASN A 61 -0.69 4.38 -6.56
N PHE A 62 -0.78 3.26 -7.26
CA PHE A 62 0.24 2.82 -8.22
C PHE A 62 0.53 3.88 -9.29
N LEU A 63 -0.50 4.43 -9.92
CA LEU A 63 -0.37 5.47 -10.94
C LEU A 63 0.21 6.75 -10.38
N GLY A 64 -0.12 7.12 -9.13
CA GLY A 64 0.50 8.25 -8.48
C GLY A 64 2.01 8.07 -8.32
N TYR A 65 2.46 6.91 -7.84
CA TYR A 65 3.91 6.62 -7.72
C TYR A 65 4.60 6.49 -9.07
N LEU A 66 3.89 6.05 -10.10
CA LEU A 66 4.40 5.92 -11.47
C LEU A 66 4.54 7.29 -12.17
N LEU A 67 3.51 8.12 -12.09
CA LEU A 67 3.35 9.33 -12.90
C LEU A 67 3.67 10.62 -12.15
N ILE A 68 3.69 10.60 -10.82
CA ILE A 68 3.91 11.78 -9.96
C ILE A 68 5.08 11.48 -9.01
N TYR A 69 6.06 10.68 -9.45
CA TYR A 69 7.27 10.39 -8.69
C TYR A 69 8.06 11.63 -8.23
N PRO A 70 7.99 12.83 -8.86
CA PRO A 70 8.63 14.03 -8.29
C PRO A 70 8.11 14.40 -6.89
N LEU A 71 6.87 14.03 -6.55
CA LEU A 71 6.28 14.25 -5.23
C LEU A 71 6.37 13.02 -4.32
N TYR A 72 7.25 12.06 -4.64
CA TYR A 72 7.42 10.82 -3.90
C TYR A 72 7.45 10.99 -2.37
N PRO A 73 8.21 11.93 -1.77
CA PRO A 73 8.27 12.05 -0.31
C PRO A 73 6.91 12.35 0.33
N LEU A 74 6.11 13.23 -0.31
CA LEU A 74 4.78 13.59 0.19
C LEU A 74 3.81 12.41 0.08
N MET A 75 3.87 11.69 -1.04
CA MET A 75 3.05 10.50 -1.26
C MET A 75 3.39 9.40 -0.25
N TYR A 76 4.68 9.16 -0.02
CA TYR A 76 5.17 8.16 0.91
C TYR A 76 4.75 8.45 2.35
N LEU A 77 4.85 9.71 2.79
CA LEU A 77 4.39 10.14 4.11
C LEU A 77 2.88 10.01 4.26
N LYS A 78 2.12 10.44 3.24
CA LYS A 78 0.67 10.30 3.21
C LYS A 78 0.28 8.82 3.41
N ASP A 79 0.83 7.92 2.60
CA ASP A 79 0.44 6.51 2.68
C ASP A 79 0.85 5.89 4.02
N LEU A 80 2.04 6.20 4.55
CA LEU A 80 2.44 5.76 5.89
C LEU A 80 1.43 6.19 6.96
N ILE A 81 0.99 7.45 6.94
CA ILE A 81 0.03 7.97 7.92
C ILE A 81 -1.33 7.29 7.74
N PHE A 82 -1.89 7.29 6.54
CA PHE A 82 -3.23 6.74 6.29
C PHE A 82 -3.29 5.23 6.53
N THR A 83 -2.29 4.47 6.08
CA THR A 83 -2.25 3.02 6.31
C THR A 83 -2.11 2.71 7.81
N SER A 84 -1.21 3.40 8.52
CA SER A 84 -1.06 3.20 9.97
C SER A 84 -2.34 3.53 10.71
N TRP A 85 -2.98 4.65 10.37
CA TRP A 85 -4.25 5.06 10.97
C TRP A 85 -5.35 4.01 10.77
N MET A 86 -5.54 3.53 9.53
CA MET A 86 -6.55 2.52 9.22
C MET A 86 -6.31 1.19 9.95
N VAL A 87 -5.04 0.79 10.13
CA VAL A 87 -4.69 -0.39 10.93
C VAL A 87 -5.10 -0.21 12.38
N VAL A 88 -4.81 0.95 13.00
CA VAL A 88 -5.19 1.19 14.39
C VAL A 88 -6.71 1.28 14.55
N VAL A 89 -7.41 1.97 13.64
CA VAL A 89 -8.88 1.98 13.61
C VAL A 89 -9.42 0.55 13.55
N SER A 90 -8.90 -0.30 12.67
CA SER A 90 -9.31 -1.70 12.59
C SER A 90 -9.02 -2.46 13.90
N PHE A 91 -7.85 -2.28 14.52
CA PHE A 91 -7.54 -2.89 15.83
C PHE A 91 -8.55 -2.51 16.92
N ARG A 92 -9.04 -1.27 16.92
CA ARG A 92 -10.02 -0.79 17.91
C ARG A 92 -11.43 -1.31 17.62
N MET A 93 -11.82 -1.39 16.35
CA MET A 93 -13.19 -1.78 15.96
C MET A 93 -13.47 -3.27 16.09
N GLN A 94 -12.51 -4.11 15.71
CA GLN A 94 -12.70 -5.56 15.59
C GLN A 94 -11.64 -6.37 16.34
N GLY A 95 -10.69 -5.71 16.99
CA GLY A 95 -9.62 -6.38 17.72
C GLY A 95 -8.44 -6.80 16.83
N VAL A 96 -7.27 -6.91 17.47
CA VAL A 96 -5.98 -7.16 16.80
C VAL A 96 -5.99 -8.46 15.99
N ARG A 97 -6.53 -9.53 16.56
CA ARG A 97 -6.57 -10.86 15.92
C ARG A 97 -7.33 -10.82 14.59
N ASP A 98 -8.52 -10.25 14.60
CA ASP A 98 -9.40 -10.25 13.43
C ASP A 98 -8.88 -9.29 12.35
N THR A 99 -8.27 -8.17 12.75
CA THR A 99 -7.55 -7.29 11.83
C THR A 99 -6.41 -8.02 11.12
N PHE A 100 -5.61 -8.82 11.82
CA PHE A 100 -4.57 -9.63 11.17
C PHE A 100 -5.16 -10.71 10.26
N PHE A 101 -6.27 -11.33 10.64
CA PHE A 101 -6.93 -12.34 9.79
C PHE A 101 -7.46 -11.73 8.49
N LEU A 102 -7.94 -10.48 8.53
CA LEU A 102 -8.35 -9.73 7.34
C LEU A 102 -7.16 -9.21 6.52
N LEU A 103 -6.09 -8.75 7.17
CA LEU A 103 -4.91 -8.18 6.49
C LEU A 103 -4.03 -9.24 5.82
N LEU A 104 -3.66 -10.28 6.55
CA LEU A 104 -2.61 -11.21 6.12
C LEU A 104 -2.83 -11.85 4.74
N PRO A 105 -4.04 -12.31 4.37
CA PRO A 105 -4.24 -13.04 3.11
C PRO A 105 -3.89 -12.24 1.85
N HIS A 106 -4.14 -10.93 1.85
CA HIS A 106 -3.78 -10.05 0.72
C HIS A 106 -2.45 -9.32 0.95
N ALA A 107 -2.08 -9.02 2.21
CA ALA A 107 -0.86 -8.32 2.56
C ALA A 107 0.42 -9.04 2.08
N VAL A 108 0.43 -10.38 1.99
CA VAL A 108 1.56 -11.14 1.45
C VAL A 108 1.88 -10.77 -0.01
N LEU A 109 0.88 -10.38 -0.79
CA LEU A 109 1.07 -9.91 -2.16
C LEU A 109 1.22 -8.38 -2.21
N GLU A 110 0.39 -7.66 -1.46
CA GLU A 110 0.36 -6.20 -1.54
C GLU A 110 1.59 -5.54 -0.95
N ILE A 111 2.07 -5.98 0.22
CA ILE A 111 3.21 -5.33 0.88
C ILE A 111 4.48 -5.42 0.01
N PRO A 112 4.90 -6.61 -0.50
CA PRO A 112 6.06 -6.68 -1.38
C PRO A 112 5.87 -5.87 -2.68
N ASN A 113 4.66 -5.86 -3.24
CA ASN A 113 4.36 -5.09 -4.44
C ASN A 113 4.44 -3.58 -4.19
N PHE A 114 3.86 -3.12 -3.09
CA PHE A 114 3.90 -1.74 -2.62
C PHE A 114 5.33 -1.27 -2.43
N ILE A 115 6.15 -2.04 -1.70
CA ILE A 115 7.57 -1.78 -1.51
C ILE A 115 8.29 -1.68 -2.86
N LEU A 116 7.97 -2.55 -3.82
CA LEU A 116 8.62 -2.55 -5.14
C LEU A 116 8.30 -1.27 -5.93
N PHE A 117 7.01 -0.94 -6.13
CA PHE A 117 6.68 0.23 -6.97
C PHE A 117 7.03 1.56 -6.29
N THR A 118 6.96 1.65 -4.97
CA THR A 118 7.40 2.84 -4.22
C THR A 118 8.92 3.00 -4.27
N TYR A 119 9.68 1.90 -4.18
CA TYR A 119 11.13 1.94 -4.39
C TYR A 119 11.50 2.38 -5.81
N LEU A 120 10.80 1.90 -6.84
CA LEU A 120 11.01 2.37 -8.22
C LEU A 120 10.71 3.86 -8.36
N SER A 121 9.64 4.34 -7.73
CA SER A 121 9.31 5.76 -7.65
C SER A 121 10.41 6.57 -6.95
N PHE A 122 10.95 6.07 -5.84
CA PHE A 122 12.09 6.67 -5.15
C PHE A 122 13.35 6.76 -6.02
N LEU A 123 13.64 5.73 -6.81
CA LEU A 123 14.77 5.76 -7.75
C LEU A 123 14.59 6.84 -8.83
N ASN A 124 13.37 6.97 -9.36
CA ASN A 124 13.03 7.99 -10.35
C ASN A 124 13.07 9.39 -9.75
N PHE A 125 12.53 9.57 -8.53
CA PHE A 125 12.62 10.80 -7.74
C PHE A 125 14.07 11.23 -7.53
N LYS A 126 14.92 10.32 -7.05
CA LYS A 126 16.35 10.59 -6.83
C LYS A 126 17.07 10.98 -8.11
N SER A 127 16.73 10.36 -9.24
CA SER A 127 17.29 10.75 -10.54
C SER A 127 16.77 12.11 -10.99
N PHE A 128 15.50 12.39 -10.76
CA PHE A 128 14.85 13.64 -11.12
C PHE A 128 15.46 14.84 -10.41
N TRP A 129 15.68 14.74 -9.11
CA TRP A 129 16.22 15.85 -8.31
C TRP A 129 17.71 16.14 -8.53
N LYS A 130 18.43 15.22 -9.19
CA LYS A 130 19.83 15.41 -9.55
C LYS A 130 20.02 16.11 -10.90
N GLU A 131 18.98 16.10 -11.73
CA GLU A 131 19.05 16.63 -13.09
C GLU A 131 18.65 18.11 -13.09
N LYS A 132 19.44 18.95 -13.77
CA LYS A 132 19.09 20.39 -13.88
C LYS A 132 18.02 20.68 -14.93
N ASN A 133 17.88 19.83 -15.95
CA ASN A 133 16.95 20.02 -17.06
C ASN A 133 16.09 18.77 -17.29
N VAL A 134 14.84 18.79 -16.84
CA VAL A 134 13.90 17.67 -17.05
C VAL A 134 13.02 17.96 -18.26
N THR A 135 13.26 17.24 -19.36
CA THR A 135 12.35 17.23 -20.51
C THR A 135 11.33 16.10 -20.38
N GLY A 136 10.19 16.21 -21.08
CA GLY A 136 9.19 15.14 -21.11
C GLY A 136 9.73 13.80 -21.62
N LYS A 137 10.68 13.81 -22.56
CA LYS A 137 11.35 12.59 -23.05
C LYS A 137 12.19 11.92 -21.96
N VAL A 138 12.94 12.69 -21.18
CA VAL A 138 13.72 12.18 -20.04
C VAL A 138 12.79 11.65 -18.97
N TYR A 139 11.67 12.35 -18.71
CA TYR A 139 10.65 11.92 -17.76
C TYR A 139 10.09 10.54 -18.08
N VAL A 140 9.59 10.37 -19.31
CA VAL A 140 9.01 9.10 -19.79
C VAL A 140 10.08 8.02 -19.92
N GLY A 141 11.29 8.36 -20.36
CA GLY A 141 12.41 7.42 -20.46
C GLY A 141 12.75 6.75 -19.13
N ARG A 142 12.58 7.46 -18.00
CA ARG A 142 12.78 6.89 -16.65
C ARG A 142 11.71 5.88 -16.28
N ILE A 143 10.46 6.13 -16.63
CA ILE A 143 9.37 5.15 -16.46
C ILE A 143 9.66 3.93 -17.34
N TRP A 144 10.02 4.15 -18.60
CA TRP A 144 10.28 3.11 -19.59
C TRP A 144 11.44 2.19 -19.21
N LYS A 145 12.44 2.72 -18.50
CA LYS A 145 13.59 1.97 -17.98
C LYS A 145 13.15 0.79 -17.09
N TYR A 146 12.07 0.95 -16.32
CA TYR A 146 11.56 -0.07 -15.40
C TYR A 146 10.23 -0.69 -15.86
N ARG A 147 9.84 -0.53 -17.13
CA ARG A 147 8.53 -0.93 -17.68
C ARG A 147 8.07 -2.35 -17.29
N TYR A 148 8.95 -3.34 -17.35
CA TYR A 148 8.57 -4.72 -17.00
C TYR A 148 8.29 -4.91 -15.50
N HIS A 149 8.99 -4.16 -14.64
CA HIS A 149 8.71 -4.19 -13.21
C HIS A 149 7.35 -3.54 -12.92
N TYR A 150 7.05 -2.42 -13.59
CA TYR A 150 5.74 -1.78 -13.48
C TYR A 150 4.61 -2.66 -14.01
N LEU A 151 4.83 -3.41 -15.10
CA LEU A 151 3.85 -4.39 -15.59
C LEU A 151 3.60 -5.51 -14.58
N VAL A 152 4.66 -6.04 -13.95
CA VAL A 152 4.52 -7.03 -12.87
C VAL A 152 3.77 -6.44 -11.67
N CYS A 153 4.11 -5.21 -11.25
CA CYS A 153 3.40 -4.55 -10.17
C CYS A 153 1.91 -4.37 -10.46
N PHE A 154 1.58 -3.99 -11.69
CA PHE A 154 0.20 -3.85 -12.15
C PHE A 154 -0.54 -5.18 -12.14
N ALA A 155 0.08 -6.26 -12.63
CA ALA A 155 -0.54 -7.59 -12.59
C ALA A 155 -0.77 -8.08 -11.15
N LEU A 156 0.23 -7.94 -10.27
CA LEU A 156 0.13 -8.32 -8.86
C LEU A 156 -0.96 -7.53 -8.12
N LEU A 157 -1.13 -6.26 -8.46
CA LEU A 157 -2.17 -5.40 -7.90
C LEU A 157 -3.57 -5.92 -8.22
N LEU A 158 -3.81 -6.33 -9.47
CA LEU A 158 -5.11 -6.90 -9.86
C LEU A 158 -5.37 -8.23 -9.15
N VAL A 159 -4.36 -9.09 -9.05
CA VAL A 159 -4.47 -10.36 -8.32
C VAL A 159 -4.78 -10.12 -6.84
N ALA A 160 -4.04 -9.23 -6.18
CA ALA A 160 -4.26 -8.94 -4.78
C ALA A 160 -5.67 -8.39 -4.49
N SER A 161 -6.16 -7.50 -5.36
CA SER A 161 -7.50 -6.92 -5.24
C SER A 161 -8.62 -7.96 -5.37
N LEU A 162 -8.42 -8.96 -6.23
CA LEU A 162 -9.34 -10.11 -6.34
C LEU A 162 -9.27 -11.00 -5.09
N VAL A 163 -8.07 -11.27 -4.57
CA VAL A 163 -7.88 -12.07 -3.35
C VAL A 163 -8.53 -11.38 -2.14
N GLU A 164 -8.35 -10.07 -1.99
CA GLU A 164 -8.98 -9.33 -0.90
C GLU A 164 -10.50 -9.28 -1.06
N GLY A 165 -10.97 -8.83 -2.23
CA GLY A 165 -12.39 -8.55 -2.45
C GLY A 165 -13.28 -9.78 -2.60
N LEU A 166 -12.76 -10.94 -3.02
CA LEU A 166 -13.55 -12.16 -3.21
C LEU A 166 -13.27 -13.25 -2.18
N VAL A 167 -12.01 -13.43 -1.79
CA VAL A 167 -11.58 -14.60 -1.01
C VAL A 167 -11.47 -14.25 0.46
N THR A 168 -10.73 -13.19 0.79
CA THR A 168 -10.39 -12.83 2.17
C THR A 168 -11.64 -12.47 2.97
N LYS A 169 -12.46 -11.57 2.44
CA LYS A 169 -13.68 -11.11 3.09
C LYS A 169 -14.76 -12.17 3.16
N LYS A 170 -14.89 -12.99 2.12
CA LYS A 170 -15.86 -14.10 2.10
C LYS A 170 -15.50 -15.19 3.10
N MET A 171 -14.21 -15.57 3.19
CA MET A 171 -13.75 -16.53 4.19
C MET A 171 -13.94 -16.01 5.60
N TYR A 172 -13.55 -14.76 5.88
CA TYR A 172 -13.76 -14.14 7.18
C TYR A 172 -15.23 -14.15 7.61
N TRP A 173 -16.15 -13.81 6.69
CA TRP A 173 -17.58 -13.85 6.98
C TRP A 173 -18.10 -15.25 7.33
N LEU A 174 -17.57 -16.31 6.70
CA LEU A 174 -17.89 -17.70 7.01
C LEU A 174 -17.32 -18.22 8.34
N PHE A 175 -16.29 -17.57 8.89
CA PHE A 175 -15.68 -17.98 10.16
C PHE A 175 -16.31 -17.32 11.39
N ILE A 176 -17.09 -16.25 11.20
CA ILE A 176 -17.65 -15.42 12.29
C ILE A 176 -19.17 -15.54 12.39
N ASN A 177 -19.85 -16.07 11.36
CA ASN A 177 -21.26 -16.48 11.41
C ASN A 177 -21.36 -18.00 11.38
#